data_AF-A0A6A2XMQ6-F1
#
_entry.id   AF-A0A6A2XMQ6-F1
#
_cell.length_a   1.000
_cell.length_b   1.000
_cell.length_c   1.000
_cell.angle_alpha   90.00
_cell.angle_beta   90.00
_cell.angle_gamma   90.00
#
_symmetry.space_group_name_H-M   'P 1'
#
loop_
_entity.id
_entity.type
_entity.pdbx_description
1 polymer ?
#
loop_
_entity_poly.entity_id
_entity_poly.type
_entity_poly.pdbx_seq_one_letter_code
_entity_poly.pdbx_strand_id
1 'polypeptide(L)'
;MQLTGASVLPMVLKSAIELDLLEIMAKAGPDALLSPKELASQLPTSNRDAPVMVDRMLGLLATYSILTYSLRTVADGKVERLYGLGPVCKFLTKNQDGVTLSSLTLMNQDKVLMERWLVDKNIIYLLLPNWDWIENCVYRKCIFSDNTNGH
;
A
#
# COMPACT_ATOMS: atom_id res chain seq x y z
N MET A 1 -11.79 -15.52 3.89
CA MET A 1 -10.93 -15.05 2.79
C MET A 1 -9.99 -13.89 3.16
N GLN A 2 -10.18 -13.14 4.27
CA GLN A 2 -9.27 -12.02 4.60
C GLN A 2 -7.82 -12.46 4.89
N LEU A 3 -7.65 -13.56 5.64
CA LEU A 3 -6.33 -14.08 6.00
C LEU A 3 -5.50 -14.52 4.79
N THR A 4 -6.14 -15.03 3.73
CA THR A 4 -5.43 -15.47 2.51
C THR A 4 -4.85 -14.30 1.72
N GLY A 5 -5.35 -13.08 1.93
CA GLY A 5 -4.85 -11.85 1.30
C GLY A 5 -4.16 -10.91 2.29
N ALA A 6 -3.77 -11.38 3.49
CA ALA A 6 -3.25 -10.52 4.54
C ALA A 6 -1.96 -9.76 4.16
N SER A 7 -1.20 -10.26 3.18
CA SER A 7 -0.02 -9.59 2.63
C SER A 7 -0.35 -8.37 1.77
N VAL A 8 -1.57 -8.25 1.25
CA VAL A 8 -1.94 -7.16 0.33
C VAL A 8 -1.93 -5.80 1.05
N LEU A 9 -2.46 -5.73 2.27
CA LEU A 9 -2.49 -4.50 3.06
C LEU A 9 -1.10 -3.90 3.31
N PRO A 10 -0.13 -4.63 3.92
CA PRO A 10 1.19 -4.06 4.19
C PRO A 10 1.94 -3.69 2.91
N MET A 11 1.74 -4.44 1.81
CA MET A 11 2.36 -4.09 0.52
C MET A 11 1.79 -2.80 -0.08
N VAL A 12 0.46 -2.62 -0.04
CA VAL A 12 -0.16 -1.38 -0.53
C VAL A 12 0.20 -0.19 0.36
N LEU A 13 0.28 -0.38 1.68
CA LEU A 13 0.72 0.66 2.60
C LEU A 13 2.17 1.08 2.32
N LYS A 14 3.07 0.11 2.11
CA LYS A 14 4.47 0.37 1.71
C LYS A 14 4.51 1.22 0.44
N SER A 15 3.80 0.81 -0.61
CA SER A 15 3.77 1.58 -1.88
C SER A 15 3.16 2.97 -1.72
N ALA A 16 2.15 3.15 -0.87
CA ALA A 16 1.57 4.47 -0.61
C ALA A 16 2.56 5.41 0.12
N ILE A 17 3.41 4.86 0.98
CA ILE A 17 4.52 5.59 1.62
C ILE A 17 5.61 5.92 0.59
N GLU A 18 6.02 4.96 -0.25
CA GLU A 18 7.05 5.18 -1.28
C GLU A 18 6.64 6.22 -2.34
N LEU A 19 5.35 6.31 -2.63
CA LEU A 19 4.78 7.33 -3.52
C LEU A 19 4.51 8.68 -2.82
N ASP A 20 4.89 8.82 -1.54
CA ASP A 20 4.64 10.00 -0.71
C ASP A 20 3.16 10.42 -0.65
N LEU A 21 2.22 9.51 -0.91
CA LEU A 21 0.79 9.84 -0.97
C LEU A 21 0.27 10.40 0.36
N LEU A 22 0.69 9.79 1.47
CA LEU A 22 0.30 10.24 2.81
C LEU A 22 0.88 11.63 3.13
N GLU A 23 2.10 11.92 2.67
CA GLU A 23 2.74 13.23 2.84
C GLU A 23 2.08 14.31 1.98
N ILE A 24 1.69 13.99 0.76
CA ILE A 24 0.93 14.89 -0.11
C ILE A 24 -0.40 15.26 0.57
N MET A 25 -1.11 14.28 1.12
CA MET A 25 -2.34 14.51 1.87
C MET A 25 -2.10 15.36 3.13
N ALA A 26 -1.02 15.09 3.88
CA ALA A 26 -0.67 15.87 5.07
C ALA A 26 -0.39 17.34 4.75
N LYS A 27 0.28 17.62 3.62
CA LYS A 27 0.59 18.98 3.15
C LYS A 27 -0.65 19.77 2.76
N ALA A 28 -1.72 19.11 2.32
CA ALA A 28 -2.99 19.77 1.99
C ALA A 28 -3.71 20.32 3.24
N GLY A 29 -3.33 19.86 4.44
CA GLY A 29 -3.81 20.37 5.71
C GLY A 29 -4.66 19.37 6.49
N PRO A 30 -4.94 19.67 7.77
CA PRO A 30 -5.85 18.86 8.58
C PRO A 30 -7.24 18.84 7.94
N ASP A 31 -7.89 17.68 7.95
CA ASP A 31 -9.22 17.43 7.38
C ASP A 31 -9.35 17.67 5.86
N ALA A 32 -8.25 17.86 5.15
CA ALA A 32 -8.25 17.96 3.70
C ALA A 32 -8.71 16.64 3.06
N LEU A 33 -9.64 16.76 2.11
CA LEU A 33 -10.15 15.66 1.31
C LEU A 33 -9.70 15.83 -0.14
N LEU A 34 -8.89 14.88 -0.63
CA LEU A 34 -8.32 14.93 -1.97
C LEU A 34 -8.88 13.80 -2.85
N SER A 35 -9.14 14.12 -4.11
CA SER A 35 -9.49 13.12 -5.12
C SER A 35 -8.25 12.35 -5.58
N PRO A 36 -8.42 11.10 -6.07
CA PRO A 36 -7.33 10.35 -6.69
C PRO A 36 -6.66 11.08 -7.86
N LYS A 37 -7.41 11.93 -8.58
CA LYS A 37 -6.88 12.73 -9.69
C LYS A 37 -5.93 13.82 -9.19
N GLU A 38 -6.30 14.54 -8.14
CA GLU A 38 -5.45 15.57 -7.51
C GLU A 38 -4.19 14.98 -6.88
N LEU A 39 -4.28 13.78 -6.32
CA LEU A 39 -3.11 13.06 -5.81
C LEU A 39 -2.21 12.58 -6.95
N ALA A 40 -2.78 11.95 -7.98
CA ALA A 40 -2.01 11.46 -9.11
C ALA A 40 -1.32 12.59 -9.90
N SER A 41 -1.91 13.79 -9.98
CA SER A 41 -1.29 14.94 -10.65
C SER A 41 -0.05 15.50 -9.94
N GLN A 42 0.13 15.17 -8.65
CA GLN A 42 1.30 15.57 -7.87
C GLN A 42 2.44 14.53 -7.93
N LEU A 43 2.17 13.36 -8.48
CA LEU A 43 3.18 12.33 -8.70
C LEU A 43 3.99 12.63 -9.97
N PRO A 44 5.29 12.35 -10.00
CA PRO A 44 6.12 12.49 -11.19
C PRO A 44 5.85 11.36 -12.19
N THR A 45 4.65 11.30 -12.78
CA THR A 45 4.23 10.24 -13.71
C THR A 45 3.47 10.78 -14.91
N SER A 46 3.64 10.12 -16.06
CA SER A 46 2.87 10.35 -17.29
C SER A 46 1.78 9.29 -17.53
N ASN A 47 1.60 8.36 -16.59
CA ASN A 47 0.65 7.27 -16.72
C ASN A 47 -0.80 7.77 -16.62
N ARG A 48 -1.58 7.59 -17.68
CA ARG A 48 -3.01 7.98 -17.74
C ARG A 48 -3.87 7.19 -16.76
N ASP A 49 -3.45 5.98 -16.38
CA ASP A 49 -4.17 5.12 -15.44
C ASP A 49 -3.80 5.38 -13.97
N ALA A 50 -2.84 6.29 -13.70
CA ALA A 50 -2.39 6.60 -12.34
C ALA A 50 -3.54 6.97 -11.38
N PRO A 51 -4.54 7.81 -11.76
CA PRO A 51 -5.66 8.12 -10.87
C PRO A 51 -6.48 6.89 -10.47
N VAL A 52 -6.62 5.91 -11.37
CA VAL A 52 -7.38 4.67 -11.09
C VAL A 52 -6.58 3.76 -10.16
N MET A 53 -5.26 3.66 -10.36
CA MET A 53 -4.38 2.87 -9.49
C MET A 53 -4.33 3.47 -8.08
N VAL A 54 -4.21 4.80 -7.98
CA VAL A 54 -4.25 5.53 -6.72
C VAL A 54 -5.60 5.32 -6.02
N ASP A 55 -6.74 5.42 -6.73
CA ASP A 55 -8.06 5.17 -6.13
C ASP A 55 -8.17 3.76 -5.53
N ARG A 56 -7.63 2.74 -6.21
CA ARG A 56 -7.64 1.35 -5.70
C ARG A 56 -6.77 1.19 -4.45
N MET A 57 -5.60 1.82 -4.42
CA MET A 57 -4.71 1.79 -3.26
C MET A 57 -5.36 2.47 -2.06
N LEU A 58 -5.85 3.71 -2.24
CA LEU A 58 -6.49 4.48 -1.17
C LEU A 58 -7.78 3.82 -0.70
N GLY A 59 -8.57 3.27 -1.63
CA GLY A 59 -9.78 2.50 -1.32
C GLY A 59 -9.48 1.31 -0.42
N LEU A 60 -8.41 0.55 -0.69
CA LEU A 60 -7.99 -0.52 0.20
C LEU A 60 -7.60 0.04 1.58
N LEU A 61 -6.75 1.06 1.65
CA LEU A 61 -6.33 1.65 2.93
C LEU A 61 -7.53 2.19 3.75
N ALA A 62 -8.54 2.74 3.08
CA ALA A 62 -9.77 3.20 3.71
C ALA A 62 -10.60 2.05 4.30
N THR A 63 -10.62 0.87 3.67
CA THR A 63 -11.31 -0.32 4.23
C THR A 63 -10.70 -0.82 5.54
N TYR A 64 -9.43 -0.48 5.79
CA TYR A 64 -8.71 -0.77 7.04
C TYR A 64 -8.65 0.44 7.98
N SER A 65 -9.47 1.47 7.75
CA SER A 65 -9.54 2.70 8.56
C SER A 65 -8.21 3.46 8.69
N ILE A 66 -7.26 3.21 7.78
CA ILE A 66 -6.02 3.98 7.71
C ILE A 66 -6.33 5.36 7.15
N LEU A 67 -7.18 5.41 6.13
CA LEU A 67 -7.71 6.63 5.55
C LEU A 67 -9.20 6.77 5.84
N THR A 68 -9.69 8.00 5.78
CA THR A 68 -11.11 8.30 5.70
C THR A 68 -11.49 8.51 4.23
N TYR A 69 -12.77 8.31 3.90
CA TYR A 69 -13.26 8.66 2.57
C TYR A 69 -14.64 9.33 2.65
N SER A 70 -14.92 10.16 1.65
CA SER A 70 -16.22 10.78 1.41
C SER A 70 -16.60 10.65 -0.06
N LEU A 71 -17.89 10.72 -0.35
CA LEU A 71 -18.42 10.69 -1.71
C LEU A 71 -18.87 12.10 -2.12
N ARG A 72 -18.41 12.55 -3.28
CA ARG A 72 -18.83 13.83 -3.89
C ARG A 72 -19.51 13.56 -5.21
N THR A 73 -20.66 14.19 -5.44
CA THR A 73 -21.33 14.18 -6.74
C THR A 73 -20.82 15.33 -7.58
N VAL A 74 -20.34 15.05 -8.78
CA VAL A 74 -19.82 16.02 -9.75
C VAL A 74 -20.95 16.41 -10.72
N ALA A 75 -20.81 17.55 -11.39
CA ALA A 75 -21.83 18.13 -12.29
C ALA A 75 -22.43 17.16 -13.33
N ASP A 76 -21.66 16.15 -13.76
CA ASP A 76 -22.10 15.11 -14.70
C ASP A 76 -22.97 13.98 -14.05
N GLY A 77 -23.36 14.14 -12.78
CA GLY A 77 -24.03 13.10 -11.99
C GLY A 77 -23.11 11.93 -11.58
N LYS A 78 -21.81 12.02 -11.91
CA LYS A 78 -20.81 11.03 -11.51
C LYS A 78 -20.45 11.20 -10.04
N VAL A 79 -20.32 10.08 -9.34
CA VAL A 79 -19.83 10.06 -7.95
C VAL A 79 -18.34 9.80 -7.95
N GLU A 80 -17.59 10.64 -7.24
CA GLU A 80 -16.16 10.44 -6.99
C GLU A 80 -15.87 10.28 -5.50
N ARG A 81 -14.81 9.52 -5.21
CA ARG A 81 -14.30 9.36 -3.84
C ARG A 81 -13.27 10.44 -3.57
N LEU A 82 -13.34 11.01 -2.38
CA LEU A 82 -12.31 11.86 -1.80
C LEU A 82 -11.75 11.16 -0.59
N TYR A 83 -10.44 11.28 -0.36
CA TYR A 83 -9.73 10.62 0.71
C TYR A 83 -9.12 11.64 1.67
N GLY A 84 -9.16 11.33 2.96
CA GLY A 84 -8.53 12.10 4.02
C GLY A 84 -7.65 11.21 4.89
N LEU A 85 -6.75 11.84 5.64
CA LEU A 85 -5.92 11.11 6.60
C LEU A 85 -6.76 10.62 7.78
N GLY A 86 -6.61 9.34 8.13
CA GLY A 86 -7.16 8.80 9.36
C GLY A 86 -6.25 9.07 10.57
N PRO A 87 -6.71 8.77 11.80
CA PRO A 87 -5.94 9.03 13.02
C PRO A 87 -4.56 8.36 13.06
N VAL A 88 -4.44 7.16 12.47
CA VAL A 88 -3.17 6.40 12.44
C VAL A 88 -2.12 7.08 11.56
N CYS A 89 -2.53 7.89 10.59
CA CYS A 89 -1.60 8.56 9.68
C CYS A 89 -0.69 9.56 10.39
N LYS A 90 -1.05 10.07 11.58
CA LYS A 90 -0.17 10.88 12.43
C LYS A 90 1.18 10.20 12.69
N PHE A 91 1.22 8.87 12.74
CA PHE A 91 2.44 8.09 12.94
C PHE A 91 3.12 7.69 11.63
N LEU A 92 2.41 7.77 10.50
CA LEU A 92 2.89 7.36 9.18
C LEU A 92 3.38 8.53 8.33
N THR A 93 3.10 9.77 8.73
CA THR A 93 3.64 11.00 8.14
C THR A 93 4.69 11.62 9.06
N LYS A 94 5.53 12.49 8.52
CA LYS A 94 6.54 13.22 9.29
C LYS A 94 5.88 14.16 10.30
N ASN A 95 6.36 14.09 11.54
CA ASN A 95 6.00 15.06 12.57
C ASN A 95 6.84 16.36 12.43
N GLN A 96 6.67 17.31 13.35
CA GLN A 96 7.43 18.56 13.37
C GLN A 96 8.96 18.36 13.44
N ASP A 97 9.40 17.24 14.02
CA ASP A 97 10.81 16.85 14.15
C ASP A 97 11.31 16.06 12.91
N GLY A 98 10.46 15.84 11.91
CA GLY A 98 10.79 15.07 10.71
C GLY A 98 10.81 13.54 10.92
N VAL A 99 10.39 13.06 12.08
CA VAL A 99 10.37 11.63 12.45
C VAL A 99 9.03 11.00 12.09
N THR A 100 9.06 9.73 11.64
CA THR A 100 7.87 8.96 11.27
C THR A 100 8.10 7.46 11.51
N LEU A 101 7.04 6.72 11.84
CA LEU A 101 7.06 5.25 11.95
C LEU A 101 6.90 4.57 10.58
N SER A 102 6.68 5.32 9.51
CA SER A 102 6.64 4.75 8.16
C SER A 102 7.96 4.08 7.77
N SER A 103 9.10 4.54 8.31
CA SER A 103 10.40 3.87 8.14
C SER A 103 10.41 2.42 8.66
N LEU A 104 9.66 2.11 9.72
CA LEU A 104 9.52 0.73 10.20
C LEU A 104 8.68 -0.12 9.25
N THR A 105 7.68 0.48 8.60
CA THR A 105 6.90 -0.20 7.55
C THR A 105 7.80 -0.47 6.34
N LEU A 106 8.56 0.52 5.88
CA LEU A 106 9.50 0.33 4.77
C LEU A 106 10.55 -0.76 5.08
N MET A 107 11.10 -0.76 6.30
CA MET A 107 12.04 -1.79 6.75
C MET A 107 11.39 -3.17 6.74
N ASN A 108 10.26 -3.36 7.44
CA ASN A 108 9.64 -4.68 7.60
C ASN A 108 9.14 -5.28 6.28
N GLN A 109 8.73 -4.43 5.33
CA GLN A 109 8.27 -4.84 4.01
C GLN A 109 9.37 -4.78 2.94
N ASP A 110 10.62 -4.54 3.32
CA ASP A 110 11.76 -4.62 2.40
C ASP A 110 12.00 -6.06 1.94
N LYS A 111 12.47 -6.22 0.70
CA LYS A 111 12.74 -7.53 0.10
C LYS A 111 13.65 -8.38 0.98
N VAL A 112 14.69 -7.81 1.60
CA VAL A 112 15.65 -8.55 2.44
C VAL A 112 14.99 -9.16 3.67
N LEU A 113 14.11 -8.42 4.34
CA LEU A 113 13.40 -8.93 5.52
C LEU A 113 12.25 -9.86 5.13
N MET A 114 11.56 -9.60 4.02
CA MET A 114 10.54 -10.50 3.48
C MET A 114 11.11 -11.85 3.02
N GLU A 115 12.32 -11.87 2.46
CA GLU A 115 13.02 -13.11 2.09
C GLU A 115 13.36 -13.98 3.31
N ARG A 116 13.63 -13.39 4.49
CA ARG A 116 13.88 -14.16 5.71
C ARG A 116 12.69 -15.02 6.12
N TRP A 117 11.46 -14.50 5.99
CA TRP A 117 10.24 -15.27 6.25
C TRP A 117 10.12 -16.51 5.34
N LEU A 118 10.76 -16.51 4.17
CA LEU A 118 10.80 -17.64 3.23
C LEU A 118 11.96 -18.61 3.52
N VAL A 119 13.03 -18.15 4.15
CA VAL A 119 14.19 -18.96 4.55
C VAL A 119 13.94 -19.66 5.89
N ASP A 120 13.03 -19.15 6.73
CA ASP A 120 12.50 -19.79 7.94
C ASP A 120 11.69 -21.08 7.65
N LYS A 121 11.90 -21.72 6.50
CA LYS A 121 11.56 -23.13 6.26
C LYS A 121 12.00 -24.03 7.42
N ASN A 122 13.12 -23.72 8.09
CA ASN A 122 13.60 -24.48 9.25
C ASN A 122 12.73 -24.38 10.51
N ILE A 123 11.94 -23.31 10.70
CA ILE A 123 10.99 -23.21 11.82
C ILE A 123 9.70 -23.99 11.50
N ILE A 124 9.33 -24.07 10.22
CA ILE A 124 8.11 -24.76 9.75
C ILE A 124 8.31 -26.27 9.64
N TYR A 125 9.52 -26.75 9.32
CA TYR A 125 9.83 -28.19 9.35
C TYR A 125 9.64 -28.83 10.74
N LEU A 126 9.65 -28.04 11.82
CA LEU A 126 9.33 -28.51 13.18
C LEU A 126 7.82 -28.57 13.47
N LEU A 127 6.96 -27.97 12.65
CA LEU A 127 5.52 -27.82 12.96
C LEU A 127 4.55 -28.32 11.89
N LEU A 128 4.91 -28.46 10.61
CA LEU A 128 3.96 -28.88 9.55
C LEU A 128 4.62 -29.78 8.48
N PRO A 129 4.22 -31.07 8.33
CA PRO A 129 4.91 -32.05 7.48
C PRO A 129 4.75 -31.92 5.94
N ASN A 130 3.99 -30.95 5.39
CA ASN A 130 3.64 -30.94 3.96
C ASN A 130 3.61 -29.52 3.35
N TRP A 131 4.79 -28.93 3.15
CA TRP A 131 4.96 -27.55 2.66
C TRP A 131 4.95 -27.40 1.11
N ASP A 132 5.14 -28.49 0.35
CA ASP A 132 5.26 -28.46 -1.12
C ASP A 132 4.02 -27.91 -1.86
N TRP A 133 2.85 -27.93 -1.21
CA TRP A 133 1.59 -27.47 -1.78
C TRP A 133 1.45 -25.93 -1.75
N ILE A 134 2.03 -25.26 -0.75
CA ILE A 134 1.91 -23.80 -0.56
C ILE A 134 2.88 -23.05 -1.50
N GLU A 135 4.07 -23.61 -1.71
CA GLU A 135 5.11 -23.01 -2.55
C GLU A 135 4.67 -22.87 -4.02
N ASN A 136 3.88 -23.83 -4.52
CA ASN A 136 3.37 -23.82 -5.89
C ASN A 136 2.14 -22.93 -6.12
N CYS A 137 1.29 -22.73 -5.11
CA CYS A 137 0.04 -21.99 -5.28
C CYS A 137 0.18 -20.47 -5.08
N VAL A 138 1.12 -19.99 -4.26
CA VAL A 138 1.12 -18.58 -3.81
C VAL A 138 2.35 -17.79 -4.29
N TYR A 139 3.53 -18.40 -4.32
CA TYR A 139 4.77 -17.61 -4.32
C TYR A 139 5.42 -17.40 -5.69
N ARG A 140 5.46 -18.43 -6.55
CA ARG A 140 6.24 -18.35 -7.81
C ARG A 140 5.65 -17.46 -8.90
N LYS A 141 4.36 -17.10 -8.82
CA LYS A 141 3.67 -16.28 -9.85
C LYS A 141 3.27 -14.89 -9.40
N CYS A 142 3.13 -14.62 -8.10
CA CYS A 142 2.51 -13.38 -7.63
C CYS A 142 3.48 -12.36 -7.01
N ILE A 143 4.66 -12.77 -6.53
CA ILE A 143 5.54 -11.88 -5.74
C ILE A 143 6.87 -11.58 -6.45
N PHE A 144 7.39 -12.50 -7.26
CA PHE A 144 8.64 -12.31 -7.99
C PHE A 144 8.43 -12.49 -9.50
N SER A 145 7.80 -11.50 -10.13
CA SER A 145 7.96 -11.31 -11.58
C SER A 145 9.18 -10.42 -11.81
N ASP A 146 10.38 -10.95 -11.56
CA ASP A 146 11.59 -10.32 -12.06
C ASP A 146 11.63 -10.56 -13.57
N ASN A 147 11.45 -9.45 -14.31
CA ASN A 147 11.66 -9.33 -15.74
C ASN A 147 13.13 -9.66 -16.05
N THR A 148 13.40 -10.94 -16.29
CA THR A 148 14.64 -11.42 -16.91
C THR A 148 14.34 -11.78 -18.35
N ASN A 149 14.11 -10.75 -19.18
CA ASN A 149 14.32 -10.88 -20.61
C ASN A 149 15.62 -10.15 -20.95
N GLY A 150 16.67 -10.95 -21.08
CA GLY A 150 17.90 -10.52 -21.71
C GLY A 150 17.66 -10.21 -23.18
N HIS A 151 18.31 -9.15 -23.65
CA HIS A 151 19.19 -9.15 -24.81
C HIS A 151 20.22 -8.02 -24.62
#